data_AF-A0A2I3THE7-F1
#
_entry.id   AF-A0A2I3THE7-F1
#
_cell.length_a   1.000
_cell.length_b   1.000
_cell.length_c   1.000
_cell.angle_alpha   90.00
_cell.angle_beta   90.00
_cell.angle_gamma   90.00
#
_symmetry.space_group_name_H-M   'P 1'
#
loop_
_entity.id
_entity.type
_entity.pdbx_description
1 polymer ?
#
loop_
_entity_poly.entity_id
_entity_poly.type
_entity_poly.pdbx_seq_one_letter_code
_entity_poly.pdbx_strand_id
1 'polypeptide(L)'
;MSSKVSRDTLYEAVREVVHRNQRKRRKFLETKDKRFSGTVRLKSTPRPKFCVCVLGDQQHCDEAKAVDIPHVDIEALKKLNKNKKLVKKLSLIKQIPRILGPGLNKAGKFPSLLTHNENMVAKVGEVKSTIKFQMKKVLCLAVAVGHVKMTDDELVYNIHLAVNFLVSLLKKNWQNVWALYIKSTMSKSQRLY
;
A
#
# COMPACT_ATOMS: atom_id res chain seq x y z
N MET A 1 10.62 -20.43 10.87
CA MET A 1 9.20 -20.87 10.94
C MET A 1 8.73 -21.13 9.52
N SER A 2 8.26 -22.32 9.18
CA SER A 2 7.67 -22.58 7.85
C SER A 2 6.34 -21.83 7.72
N SER A 3 6.05 -21.27 6.54
CA SER A 3 4.74 -20.65 6.28
C SER A 3 3.68 -21.74 6.18
N LYS A 4 2.56 -21.61 6.91
CA LYS A 4 1.44 -22.57 6.85
C LYS A 4 0.76 -22.66 5.49
N VAL A 5 0.98 -21.66 4.63
CA VAL A 5 0.60 -21.67 3.22
C VAL A 5 1.80 -22.22 2.43
N SER A 6 1.59 -23.31 1.68
CA SER A 6 2.60 -23.90 0.80
C SER A 6 2.81 -23.04 -0.44
N ARG A 7 3.92 -23.23 -1.16
CA ARG A 7 4.11 -22.56 -2.45
C ARG A 7 3.12 -23.07 -3.49
N ASP A 8 2.80 -24.35 -3.44
CA ASP A 8 1.92 -25.02 -4.41
C ASP A 8 0.48 -24.52 -4.29
N THR A 9 -0.04 -24.37 -3.07
CA THR A 9 -1.36 -23.74 -2.84
C THR A 9 -1.41 -22.27 -3.25
N LEU A 10 -0.29 -21.55 -3.27
CA LEU A 10 -0.22 -20.20 -3.85
C LEU A 10 -0.25 -20.22 -5.38
N TYR A 11 0.47 -21.14 -6.04
CA TYR A 11 0.42 -21.30 -7.49
C TYR A 11 -0.96 -21.77 -7.98
N GLU A 12 -1.57 -22.74 -7.30
CA GLU A 12 -2.94 -23.18 -7.58
C GLU A 12 -3.93 -22.03 -7.42
N ALA A 13 -3.88 -21.29 -6.31
CA ALA A 13 -4.75 -20.14 -6.11
C ALA A 13 -4.54 -19.02 -7.15
N VAL A 14 -3.30 -18.73 -7.55
CA VAL A 14 -3.05 -17.73 -8.62
C VAL A 14 -3.64 -18.21 -9.95
N ARG A 15 -3.47 -19.49 -10.31
CA ARG A 15 -4.04 -20.07 -11.54
C ARG A 15 -5.57 -20.15 -11.53
N GLU A 16 -6.17 -20.58 -10.43
CA GLU A 16 -7.63 -20.69 -10.35
C GLU A 16 -8.33 -19.31 -10.26
N VAL A 17 -7.71 -18.29 -9.65
CA VAL A 17 -8.17 -16.88 -9.67
C VAL A 17 -8.39 -16.37 -11.11
N VAL A 18 -7.68 -16.95 -12.09
CA VAL A 18 -7.75 -16.59 -13.51
C VAL A 18 -8.83 -17.39 -14.26
N HIS A 19 -9.36 -18.51 -13.73
CA HIS A 19 -10.10 -19.48 -14.57
C HIS A 19 -11.51 -19.96 -14.14
N ARG A 20 -12.00 -19.91 -12.88
CA ARG A 20 -13.39 -20.40 -12.60
C ARG A 20 -14.19 -19.79 -11.42
N ASN A 21 -15.40 -20.33 -11.17
CA ASN A 21 -16.58 -19.52 -10.78
C ASN A 21 -17.58 -20.26 -9.81
N GLN A 22 -18.09 -19.57 -8.76
CA GLN A 22 -19.18 -19.97 -7.79
C GLN A 22 -18.77 -20.85 -6.56
N ARG A 23 -19.48 -20.91 -5.39
CA ARG A 23 -20.69 -20.25 -4.78
C ARG A 23 -20.63 -20.29 -3.21
N LYS A 24 -21.66 -19.74 -2.50
CA LYS A 24 -21.97 -19.84 -1.02
C LYS A 24 -21.14 -19.00 0.00
N ARG A 25 -21.57 -18.97 1.29
CA ARG A 25 -21.10 -18.14 2.45
C ARG A 25 -21.44 -18.81 3.81
N ARG A 26 -20.66 -18.62 4.89
CA ARG A 26 -20.98 -19.03 6.29
C ARG A 26 -20.91 -17.84 7.28
N LYS A 27 -21.50 -17.99 8.48
CA LYS A 27 -21.64 -16.94 9.53
C LYS A 27 -20.67 -17.20 10.70
N PHE A 28 -20.10 -16.16 11.28
CA PHE A 28 -19.26 -16.17 12.48
C PHE A 28 -19.38 -14.82 13.22
N LEU A 29 -19.05 -14.78 14.50
CA LEU A 29 -19.15 -13.59 15.37
C LEU A 29 -17.76 -13.19 15.87
N GLU A 30 -17.35 -11.94 15.66
CA GLU A 30 -15.98 -11.48 15.89
C GLU A 30 -15.79 -10.74 17.22
N THR A 31 -14.81 -11.15 18.03
CA THR A 31 -14.25 -10.36 19.13
C THR A 31 -13.10 -9.46 18.64
N LYS A 32 -12.98 -8.25 19.20
CA LYS A 32 -12.13 -7.18 18.64
C LYS A 32 -10.73 -7.15 19.25
N ASP A 33 -9.73 -7.14 18.37
CA ASP A 33 -8.31 -7.16 18.72
C ASP A 33 -7.65 -5.76 18.78
N LYS A 34 -6.39 -5.70 19.24
CA LYS A 34 -5.60 -4.45 19.31
C LYS A 34 -5.18 -3.98 17.91
N ARG A 35 -5.35 -2.68 17.63
CA ARG A 35 -5.04 -2.06 16.32
C ARG A 35 -3.54 -2.08 16.05
N PHE A 36 -3.15 -2.42 14.82
CA PHE A 36 -1.78 -2.35 14.33
C PHE A 36 -1.66 -1.55 13.02
N SER A 37 -0.47 -1.03 12.76
CA SER A 37 -0.10 -0.40 11.48
C SER A 37 1.33 -0.78 11.14
N GLY A 38 1.57 -1.27 9.93
CA GLY A 38 2.90 -1.66 9.45
C GLY A 38 3.04 -1.44 7.95
N THR A 39 4.27 -1.24 7.50
CA THR A 39 4.61 -1.02 6.08
C THR A 39 5.64 -2.03 5.61
N VAL A 40 5.43 -2.63 4.44
CA VAL A 40 6.34 -3.58 3.80
C VAL A 40 6.65 -3.13 2.38
N ARG A 41 7.93 -3.21 1.98
CA ARG A 41 8.37 -2.94 0.61
C ARG A 41 8.28 -4.24 -0.20
N LEU A 42 7.47 -4.27 -1.24
CA LEU A 42 7.45 -5.37 -2.21
C LEU A 42 8.62 -5.27 -3.20
N LYS A 43 8.93 -6.38 -3.88
CA LYS A 43 9.98 -6.41 -4.90
C LYS A 43 9.53 -5.75 -6.19
N SER A 44 8.29 -6.02 -6.65
CA SER A 44 7.72 -5.41 -7.85
C SER A 44 6.50 -4.53 -7.53
N THR A 45 6.27 -3.49 -8.34
CA THR A 45 5.37 -2.38 -8.02
C THR A 45 3.88 -2.75 -8.19
N PRO A 46 3.07 -2.84 -7.11
CA PRO A 46 1.69 -3.33 -7.20
C PRO A 46 0.72 -2.31 -7.82
N ARG A 47 1.05 -1.01 -7.85
CA ARG A 47 0.17 0.07 -8.30
C ARG A 47 0.87 1.00 -9.31
N PRO A 48 0.96 0.63 -10.61
CA PRO A 48 1.66 1.44 -11.61
C PRO A 48 1.05 2.85 -11.80
N LYS A 49 -0.28 3.00 -11.64
CA LYS A 49 -0.98 4.31 -11.70
C LYS A 49 -0.83 5.17 -10.43
N PHE A 50 0.08 4.83 -9.50
CA PHE A 50 0.29 5.61 -8.30
C PHE A 50 1.20 6.83 -8.57
N CYS A 51 0.60 8.00 -8.72
CA CYS A 51 1.32 9.26 -8.84
C CYS A 51 1.95 9.65 -7.49
N VAL A 52 3.26 9.90 -7.50
CA VAL A 52 3.99 10.54 -6.41
C VAL A 52 4.26 11.98 -6.84
N CYS A 53 4.23 12.92 -5.89
CA CYS A 53 4.52 14.33 -6.12
C CYS A 53 5.70 14.72 -5.23
N VAL A 54 6.75 15.32 -5.83
CA VAL A 54 7.95 15.80 -5.12
C VAL A 54 7.71 17.21 -4.63
N LEU A 55 8.15 17.44 -3.40
CA LEU A 55 7.62 18.50 -2.57
C LEU A 55 8.73 18.93 -1.62
N GLY A 56 9.44 19.98 -2.03
CA GLY A 56 10.62 20.50 -1.36
C GLY A 56 10.91 21.95 -1.74
N ASP A 57 12.16 22.35 -1.53
CA ASP A 57 12.71 23.66 -1.87
C ASP A 57 13.12 23.71 -3.36
N GLN A 58 13.50 24.87 -3.89
CA GLN A 58 13.65 25.09 -5.34
C GLN A 58 14.58 24.09 -6.05
N GLN A 59 15.69 23.68 -5.41
CA GLN A 59 16.58 22.62 -5.90
C GLN A 59 15.83 21.31 -6.19
N HIS A 60 14.95 20.87 -5.27
CA HIS A 60 14.14 19.66 -5.44
C HIS A 60 13.12 19.82 -6.57
N CYS A 61 12.65 21.04 -6.82
CA CYS A 61 11.71 21.31 -7.91
C CYS A 61 12.41 21.32 -9.27
N ASP A 62 13.66 21.78 -9.34
CA ASP A 62 14.44 21.77 -10.59
C ASP A 62 14.93 20.36 -10.95
N GLU A 63 15.38 19.57 -9.96
CA GLU A 63 15.64 18.13 -10.12
C GLU A 63 14.35 17.36 -10.50
N ALA A 64 13.19 17.69 -9.89
CA ALA A 64 11.92 17.05 -10.26
C ALA A 64 11.44 17.43 -11.67
N LYS A 65 11.71 18.65 -12.15
CA LYS A 65 11.45 19.05 -13.55
C LYS A 65 12.30 18.24 -14.52
N ALA A 66 13.59 18.05 -14.23
CA ALA A 66 14.50 17.25 -15.06
C ALA A 66 14.05 15.78 -15.19
N VAL A 67 13.29 15.26 -14.22
CA VAL A 67 12.79 13.88 -14.17
C VAL A 67 11.29 13.77 -14.53
N ASP A 68 10.66 14.88 -14.94
CA ASP A 68 9.20 15.00 -15.22
C ASP A 68 8.31 14.44 -14.09
N ILE A 69 8.69 14.75 -12.84
CA ILE A 69 7.89 14.43 -11.65
C ILE A 69 7.04 15.66 -11.28
N PRO A 70 5.72 15.49 -11.03
CA PRO A 70 4.89 16.58 -10.52
C PRO A 70 5.49 17.18 -9.26
N HIS A 71 5.75 18.48 -9.27
CA HIS A 71 6.29 19.24 -8.15
C HIS A 71 5.36 20.40 -7.77
N VAL A 72 5.43 20.87 -6.52
CA VAL A 72 4.67 22.04 -6.05
C VAL A 72 5.48 22.84 -5.02
N ASP A 73 5.75 24.10 -5.34
CA ASP A 73 6.50 25.02 -4.48
C ASP A 73 5.71 25.47 -3.24
N ILE A 74 6.44 25.85 -2.19
CA ILE A 74 5.90 26.27 -0.88
C ILE A 74 4.81 27.35 -1.01
N GLU A 75 4.96 28.30 -1.94
CA GLU A 75 3.97 29.36 -2.19
C GLU A 75 2.66 28.83 -2.78
N ALA A 76 2.74 27.84 -3.66
CA ALA A 76 1.55 27.20 -4.23
C ALA A 76 0.78 26.39 -3.16
N LEU A 77 1.44 25.81 -2.14
CA LEU A 77 0.71 25.16 -1.04
C LEU A 77 -0.06 26.15 -0.16
N LYS A 78 0.49 27.36 0.08
CA LYS A 78 -0.25 28.42 0.80
C LYS A 78 -1.55 28.78 0.06
N LYS A 79 -1.52 28.83 -1.28
CA LYS A 79 -2.71 29.03 -2.14
C LYS A 79 -3.65 27.80 -2.11
N LEU A 80 -3.11 26.58 -2.17
CA LEU A 80 -3.89 25.33 -2.16
C LEU A 80 -4.64 25.07 -0.85
N ASN A 81 -4.20 25.61 0.29
CA ASN A 81 -4.87 25.41 1.59
C ASN A 81 -6.34 25.91 1.60
N LYS A 82 -6.68 26.88 0.73
CA LYS A 82 -8.07 27.34 0.56
C LYS A 82 -8.97 26.31 -0.16
N ASN A 83 -8.39 25.37 -0.91
CA ASN A 83 -9.13 24.42 -1.78
C ASN A 83 -9.04 22.95 -1.31
N LYS A 84 -9.93 22.56 -0.39
CA LYS A 84 -10.04 21.18 0.19
C LYS A 84 -10.13 20.03 -0.84
N LYS A 85 -10.46 20.28 -2.11
CA LYS A 85 -10.53 19.26 -3.17
C LYS A 85 -9.15 18.85 -3.72
N LEU A 86 -8.23 19.80 -3.93
CA LEU A 86 -6.89 19.54 -4.50
C LEU A 86 -5.89 19.01 -3.46
N VAL A 87 -6.05 19.42 -2.20
CA VAL A 87 -5.21 18.97 -1.05
C VAL A 87 -5.22 17.43 -0.88
N LYS A 88 -6.18 16.70 -1.45
CA LYS A 88 -6.19 15.22 -1.44
C LYS A 88 -5.05 14.54 -2.23
N LYS A 89 -4.22 15.30 -2.96
CA LYS A 89 -3.14 14.79 -3.84
C LYS A 89 -1.69 15.13 -3.41
N LEU A 90 -1.42 15.91 -2.35
CA LEU A 90 -0.10 16.55 -2.12
C LEU A 90 0.42 16.49 -0.65
N SER A 91 1.74 16.54 -0.44
CA SER A 91 2.45 16.30 0.84
C SER A 91 3.94 16.85 0.95
N LEU A 92 4.18 18.11 1.40
CA LEU A 92 5.49 18.82 1.53
C LEU A 92 6.02 19.02 2.97
N ILE A 93 7.22 18.54 3.30
CA ILE A 93 7.54 18.03 4.65
C ILE A 93 7.78 19.06 5.78
N LYS A 94 8.50 20.17 5.56
CA LYS A 94 9.04 20.96 6.70
C LYS A 94 8.05 21.95 7.35
N GLN A 95 7.04 22.47 6.62
CA GLN A 95 5.98 23.33 7.18
C GLN A 95 4.63 22.60 7.40
N ILE A 96 4.53 21.33 6.98
CA ILE A 96 3.28 20.55 7.00
C ILE A 96 2.64 20.40 8.39
N PRO A 97 3.37 20.10 9.48
CA PRO A 97 2.71 19.70 10.73
C PRO A 97 1.78 20.79 11.27
N ARG A 98 2.15 22.06 11.09
CA ARG A 98 1.39 23.23 11.56
C ARG A 98 0.26 23.65 10.61
N ILE A 99 0.46 23.54 9.29
CA ILE A 99 -0.48 24.05 8.27
C ILE A 99 -1.49 22.99 7.80
N LEU A 100 -1.04 21.73 7.68
CA LEU A 100 -1.74 20.64 6.99
C LEU A 100 -1.81 19.33 7.79
N GLY A 101 -1.14 19.26 8.95
CA GLY A 101 -1.06 18.08 9.83
C GLY A 101 -2.42 17.41 10.09
N PRO A 102 -3.47 18.15 10.53
CA PRO A 102 -4.79 17.57 10.77
C PRO A 102 -5.43 16.94 9.52
N GLY A 103 -5.22 17.55 8.34
CA GLY A 103 -5.78 17.07 7.07
C GLY A 103 -5.07 15.82 6.54
N LEU A 104 -3.74 15.85 6.50
CA LEU A 104 -2.92 14.78 5.90
C LEU A 104 -2.78 13.56 6.81
N ASN A 105 -2.73 13.74 8.13
CA ASN A 105 -2.74 12.61 9.07
C ASN A 105 -4.11 11.90 9.05
N LYS A 106 -5.22 12.65 9.00
CA LYS A 106 -6.58 12.08 8.83
C LYS A 106 -6.75 11.36 7.48
N ALA A 107 -6.06 11.82 6.43
CA ALA A 107 -6.00 11.12 5.14
C ALA A 107 -5.04 9.90 5.13
N GLY A 108 -4.17 9.75 6.14
CA GLY A 108 -3.18 8.67 6.23
C GLY A 108 -2.02 8.77 5.24
N LYS A 109 -1.87 9.91 4.54
CA LYS A 109 -0.87 10.22 3.52
C LYS A 109 0.19 11.19 4.04
N PHE A 110 0.81 10.87 5.17
CA PHE A 110 1.92 11.68 5.66
C PHE A 110 3.14 11.43 4.75
N PRO A 111 3.85 12.47 4.27
CA PRO A 111 4.99 12.29 3.38
C PRO A 111 6.18 11.58 4.03
N SER A 112 6.89 10.79 3.25
CA SER A 112 8.18 10.19 3.61
C SER A 112 9.30 11.20 3.39
N LEU A 113 10.27 11.28 4.31
CA LEU A 113 11.45 12.13 4.16
C LEU A 113 12.22 11.79 2.86
N LEU A 114 12.59 12.83 2.13
CA LEU A 114 13.56 12.82 1.04
C LEU A 114 14.72 13.71 1.46
N THR A 115 15.94 13.18 1.41
CA THR A 115 17.17 13.95 1.65
C THR A 115 17.79 14.35 0.31
N HIS A 116 18.61 15.41 0.29
CA HIS A 116 19.27 15.90 -0.94
C HIS A 116 20.32 14.90 -1.49
N ASN A 117 20.72 13.90 -0.70
CA ASN A 117 21.70 12.89 -1.10
C ASN A 117 21.03 11.61 -1.66
N GLU A 118 19.69 11.54 -1.70
CA GLU A 118 18.93 10.37 -2.16
C GLU A 118 18.33 10.59 -3.55
N ASN A 119 18.63 9.68 -4.49
CA ASN A 119 18.06 9.70 -5.84
C ASN A 119 16.52 9.64 -5.79
N MET A 120 15.86 10.70 -6.27
CA MET A 120 14.38 10.81 -6.27
C MET A 120 13.68 9.65 -6.97
N VAL A 121 14.20 9.21 -8.13
CA VAL A 121 13.64 8.09 -8.90
C VAL A 121 13.60 6.81 -8.07
N ALA A 122 14.69 6.51 -7.35
CA ALA A 122 14.76 5.37 -6.46
C ALA A 122 13.74 5.50 -5.33
N LYS A 123 13.64 6.67 -4.69
CA LYS A 123 12.68 6.91 -3.59
C LYS A 123 11.23 6.82 -4.03
N VAL A 124 10.90 7.34 -5.22
CA VAL A 124 9.59 7.19 -5.85
C VAL A 124 9.29 5.71 -6.13
N GLY A 125 10.28 4.94 -6.57
CA GLY A 125 10.20 3.48 -6.71
C GLY A 125 9.88 2.78 -5.38
N GLU A 126 10.61 3.11 -4.31
CA GLU A 126 10.36 2.58 -2.96
C GLU A 126 8.93 2.86 -2.49
N VAL A 127 8.47 4.10 -2.64
CA VAL A 127 7.11 4.52 -2.23
C VAL A 127 6.04 3.81 -3.06
N LYS A 128 6.23 3.66 -4.38
CA LYS A 128 5.31 2.93 -5.27
C LYS A 128 5.22 1.43 -4.96
N SER A 129 6.34 0.82 -4.55
CA SER A 129 6.42 -0.60 -4.16
C SER A 129 6.10 -0.85 -2.67
N THR A 130 5.92 0.19 -1.86
CA THR A 130 5.57 0.05 -0.44
C THR A 130 4.07 -0.11 -0.23
N ILE A 131 3.72 -1.15 0.53
CA ILE A 131 2.37 -1.46 0.98
C ILE A 131 2.21 -1.09 2.45
N LYS A 132 1.07 -0.52 2.81
CA LYS A 132 0.67 -0.23 4.20
C LYS A 132 -0.49 -1.11 4.64
N PHE A 133 -0.26 -1.94 5.64
CA PHE A 133 -1.31 -2.59 6.41
C PHE A 133 -1.72 -1.68 7.56
N GLN A 134 -2.99 -1.28 7.62
CA GLN A 134 -3.50 -0.42 8.70
C GLN A 134 -4.84 -0.94 9.21
N MET A 135 -4.82 -1.59 10.37
CA MET A 135 -6.03 -2.04 11.07
C MET A 135 -6.70 -0.84 11.74
N LYS A 136 -7.93 -0.51 11.29
CA LYS A 136 -8.71 0.62 11.82
C LYS A 136 -9.77 0.14 12.81
N LYS A 137 -11.06 0.28 12.48
CA LYS A 137 -12.21 -0.22 13.28
C LYS A 137 -12.84 -1.49 12.67
N VAL A 138 -12.46 -1.81 11.43
CA VAL A 138 -12.92 -2.98 10.66
C VAL A 138 -11.84 -4.05 10.70
N LEU A 139 -12.24 -5.32 10.85
CA LEU A 139 -11.34 -6.46 10.99
C LEU A 139 -10.83 -6.96 9.63
N CYS A 140 -11.64 -6.85 8.57
CA CYS A 140 -11.21 -7.09 7.19
C CYS A 140 -10.23 -6.02 6.68
N LEU A 141 -9.08 -6.45 6.16
CA LEU A 141 -8.10 -5.61 5.46
C LEU A 141 -8.10 -5.93 3.96
N ALA A 142 -8.08 -4.89 3.12
CA ALA A 142 -8.00 -5.03 1.67
C ALA A 142 -6.79 -4.24 1.14
N VAL A 143 -5.86 -4.94 0.49
CA VAL A 143 -4.57 -4.44 0.04
C VAL A 143 -4.33 -4.93 -1.39
N ALA A 144 -3.69 -4.10 -2.23
CA ALA A 144 -3.33 -4.50 -3.60
C ALA A 144 -1.86 -4.92 -3.60
N VAL A 145 -1.60 -6.16 -4.05
CA VAL A 145 -0.30 -6.84 -3.95
C VAL A 145 0.35 -7.06 -5.34
N GLY A 146 -0.39 -6.82 -6.42
CA GLY A 146 0.11 -6.92 -7.79
C GLY A 146 -0.88 -6.39 -8.83
N HIS A 147 -0.53 -6.54 -10.10
CA HIS A 147 -1.36 -6.15 -11.24
C HIS A 147 -1.19 -7.12 -12.42
N VAL A 148 -2.14 -7.13 -13.36
CA VAL A 148 -2.27 -8.16 -14.43
C VAL A 148 -1.08 -8.26 -15.40
N LYS A 149 -0.17 -7.27 -15.44
CA LYS A 149 1.03 -7.32 -16.28
C LYS A 149 2.25 -7.95 -15.59
N MET A 150 2.12 -8.38 -14.33
CA MET A 150 3.16 -9.14 -13.62
C MET A 150 3.09 -10.61 -14.00
N THR A 151 4.23 -11.29 -13.98
CA THR A 151 4.31 -12.75 -14.09
C THR A 151 3.81 -13.43 -12.81
N ASP A 152 3.34 -14.66 -12.94
CA ASP A 152 2.81 -15.46 -11.81
C ASP A 152 3.81 -15.58 -10.66
N ASP A 153 5.10 -15.78 -10.95
CA ASP A 153 6.17 -15.91 -9.95
C ASP A 153 6.35 -14.64 -9.11
N GLU A 154 6.27 -13.46 -9.74
CA GLU A 154 6.32 -12.18 -9.02
C GLU A 154 5.08 -11.97 -8.13
N LEU A 155 3.91 -12.38 -8.63
CA LEU A 155 2.67 -12.33 -7.86
C LEU A 155 2.75 -13.25 -6.63
N VAL A 156 3.18 -14.50 -6.80
CA VAL A 156 3.37 -15.46 -5.70
C VAL A 156 4.38 -14.93 -4.69
N TYR A 157 5.51 -14.38 -5.13
CA TYR A 157 6.52 -13.80 -4.22
C TYR A 157 5.95 -12.63 -3.41
N ASN A 158 5.26 -11.68 -4.07
CA ASN A 158 4.66 -10.53 -3.40
C ASN A 158 3.54 -10.95 -2.44
N ILE A 159 2.72 -11.95 -2.79
CA ILE A 159 1.67 -12.51 -1.91
C ILE A 159 2.29 -13.18 -0.68
N HIS A 160 3.31 -14.01 -0.85
CA HIS A 160 4.01 -14.68 0.25
C HIS A 160 4.61 -13.67 1.24
N LEU A 161 5.32 -12.66 0.73
CA LEU A 161 5.88 -11.58 1.55
C LEU A 161 4.80 -10.78 2.28
N ALA A 162 3.72 -10.41 1.60
CA ALA A 162 2.60 -9.64 2.16
C ALA A 162 1.86 -10.41 3.26
N VAL A 163 1.61 -11.71 3.07
CA VAL A 163 0.94 -12.58 4.05
C VAL A 163 1.81 -12.79 5.29
N ASN A 164 3.10 -13.12 5.12
CA ASN A 164 3.99 -13.34 6.26
C ASN A 164 4.19 -12.06 7.08
N PHE A 165 4.31 -10.91 6.43
CA PHE A 165 4.38 -9.62 7.13
C PHE A 165 3.08 -9.32 7.91
N LEU A 166 1.91 -9.51 7.30
CA LEU A 166 0.62 -9.35 7.99
C LEU A 166 0.51 -10.25 9.23
N VAL A 167 0.91 -11.52 9.12
CA VAL A 167 0.91 -12.47 10.23
C VAL A 167 1.86 -12.04 11.35
N SER A 168 3.03 -11.49 11.03
CA SER A 168 4.00 -11.01 12.04
C SER A 168 3.53 -9.81 12.87
N LEU A 169 2.54 -9.04 12.37
CA LEU A 169 1.95 -7.91 13.10
C LEU A 169 0.85 -8.33 14.09
N LEU A 170 0.38 -9.59 14.04
CA LEU A 170 -0.66 -10.14 14.90
C LEU A 170 -0.06 -10.82 16.12
N LYS A 171 -0.55 -10.49 17.32
CA LYS A 171 -0.02 -11.00 18.61
C LYS A 171 -0.06 -12.52 18.78
N LYS A 172 -0.93 -13.23 18.07
CA LYS A 172 -1.02 -14.70 18.05
C LYS A 172 -0.74 -15.30 16.66
N ASN A 173 -0.09 -14.53 15.79
CA ASN A 173 0.28 -14.90 14.43
C ASN A 173 -0.93 -15.54 13.68
N TRP A 174 -0.77 -16.77 13.20
CA TRP A 174 -1.78 -17.52 12.45
C TRP A 174 -3.08 -17.83 13.21
N GLN A 175 -3.09 -17.82 14.56
CA GLN A 175 -4.33 -18.10 15.32
C GLN A 175 -5.35 -16.95 15.20
N ASN A 176 -4.87 -15.73 14.96
CA ASN A 176 -5.73 -14.55 14.76
C ASN A 176 -6.18 -14.38 13.30
N VAL A 177 -5.69 -15.22 12.39
CA VAL A 177 -6.09 -15.22 10.97
C VAL A 177 -7.15 -16.30 10.80
N TRP A 178 -8.42 -15.91 10.71
CA TRP A 178 -9.50 -16.88 10.47
C TRP A 178 -9.58 -17.33 9.00
N ALA A 179 -9.41 -16.39 8.08
CA ALA A 179 -9.32 -16.69 6.65
C ALA A 179 -8.51 -15.64 5.89
N LEU A 180 -7.82 -16.07 4.82
CA LEU A 180 -7.12 -15.22 3.86
C LEU A 180 -7.73 -15.38 2.48
N TYR A 181 -7.97 -14.26 1.81
CA TYR A 181 -8.56 -14.26 0.47
C TYR A 181 -7.72 -13.48 -0.54
N ILE A 182 -7.42 -14.08 -1.68
CA ILE A 182 -6.98 -13.38 -2.89
C ILE A 182 -8.24 -13.01 -3.68
N LYS A 183 -8.24 -11.84 -4.32
CA LYS A 183 -9.21 -11.52 -5.39
C LYS A 183 -8.59 -10.58 -6.42
N SER A 184 -9.02 -10.70 -7.66
CA SER A 184 -8.82 -9.65 -8.67
C SER A 184 -9.90 -8.56 -8.56
N THR A 185 -9.85 -7.57 -9.44
CA THR A 185 -10.91 -6.55 -9.58
C THR A 185 -12.20 -7.12 -10.17
N MET A 186 -12.10 -8.12 -11.05
CA MET A 186 -13.23 -8.70 -11.79
C MET A 186 -13.46 -10.20 -11.54
N SER A 187 -12.47 -10.95 -11.04
CA SER A 187 -12.62 -12.36 -10.71
C SER A 187 -13.08 -12.60 -9.27
N LYS A 188 -13.49 -13.84 -8.98
CA LYS A 188 -14.00 -14.21 -7.66
C LYS A 188 -12.90 -14.31 -6.62
N SER A 189 -13.30 -14.09 -5.37
CA SER A 189 -12.40 -14.23 -4.22
C SER A 189 -12.12 -15.70 -3.98
N GLN A 190 -10.84 -16.05 -3.99
CA GLN A 190 -10.34 -17.37 -3.62
C GLN A 190 -9.81 -17.36 -2.19
N ARG A 191 -9.87 -18.51 -1.52
CA ARG A 191 -9.47 -18.66 -0.12
C ARG A 191 -8.14 -19.42 -0.05
N LEU A 192 -7.11 -18.79 0.51
CA LEU A 192 -5.80 -19.40 0.79
C LEU A 192 -5.76 -20.14 2.14
N TYR A 193 -6.52 -19.64 3.10
CA TYR A 193 -6.58 -20.10 4.50
C TYR A 193 -7.95 -19.75 5.06
#